data_AF-A0AAV2G1Z7-F1
#
_entry.id   AF-A0AAV2G1Z7-F1
#
_cell.length_a   1.000
_cell.length_b   1.000
_cell.length_c   1.000
_cell.angle_alpha   90.00
_cell.angle_beta   90.00
_cell.angle_gamma   90.00
#
_symmetry.space_group_name_H-M   'P 1'
#
loop_
_entity.id
_entity.type
_entity.pdbx_description
1 polymer ?
#
loop_
_entity_poly.entity_id
_entity_poly.type
_entity_poly.pdbx_seq_one_letter_code
_entity_poly.pdbx_strand_id
1 'polypeptide(L)'
;MEQFLTDQKVRAAIGVAPDYDFVYCNLTVYGAMRGGWLADLKLGIPELLQSGIRALIYVGEYDLICNWAGNSEWVNALNWSGQQRFEAAQTVYDAGHMVPMDQPRAALQMIQSWVEGGLG
;
A
#
# COMPACT_ATOMS: atom_id res chain seq x y z
N MET A 1 13.37 9.78 12.78
CA MET A 1 12.86 10.34 11.51
C MET A 1 12.19 11.70 11.73
N GLU A 2 11.27 11.85 12.68
CA GLU A 2 10.69 13.15 13.06
C GLU A 2 11.73 14.24 13.34
N GLN A 3 12.69 13.97 14.23
CA GLN A 3 13.78 14.90 14.52
C GLN A 3 14.58 15.32 13.26
N PHE A 4 14.76 14.38 12.33
CA PHE A 4 15.47 14.64 11.07
C PHE A 4 14.65 15.53 10.15
N LEU A 5 13.34 15.34 10.07
CA LEU A 5 12.45 16.12 9.21
C LEU A 5 12.09 17.50 9.81
N THR A 6 12.31 17.69 11.11
CA THR A 6 12.18 18.99 11.78
C THR A 6 13.48 19.82 11.73
N ASP A 7 14.62 19.21 11.38
CA ASP A 7 15.89 19.93 11.25
C ASP A 7 15.83 21.01 10.16
N GLN A 8 16.29 22.23 10.47
CA GLN A 8 16.21 23.36 9.55
C GLN A 8 17.03 23.17 8.28
N LYS A 9 18.19 22.52 8.34
CA LYS A 9 19.02 22.27 7.16
C LYS A 9 18.34 21.28 6.25
N VAL A 10 17.76 20.21 6.81
CA VAL A 10 16.98 19.23 6.06
C VAL A 10 15.78 19.91 5.40
N ARG A 11 14.99 20.67 6.17
CA ARG A 11 13.81 21.40 5.66
C ARG A 11 14.17 22.37 4.53
N ALA A 12 15.26 23.11 4.68
CA ALA A 12 15.76 24.01 3.64
C ALA A 12 16.19 23.23 2.38
N ALA A 13 16.85 22.06 2.55
CA ALA A 13 17.31 21.24 1.43
C ALA A 13 16.16 20.65 0.59
N ILE A 14 15.02 20.33 1.21
CA ILE A 14 13.82 19.83 0.51
C ILE A 14 12.79 20.93 0.19
N GLY A 15 13.12 22.21 0.44
CA GLY A 15 12.30 23.35 0.05
C GLY A 15 11.00 23.55 0.86
N VAL A 16 10.97 23.10 2.12
CA VAL A 16 9.78 23.28 2.99
C VAL A 16 9.72 24.71 3.51
N ALA A 17 8.58 25.38 3.33
CA ALA A 17 8.34 26.71 3.86
C ALA A 17 8.38 26.72 5.41
N PRO A 18 8.84 27.83 6.03
CA PRO A 18 9.11 27.88 7.47
C PRO A 18 7.86 27.64 8.33
N ASP A 19 6.67 27.96 7.83
CA ASP A 19 5.42 27.98 8.58
C ASP A 19 4.75 26.59 8.75
N TYR A 20 5.38 25.51 8.27
CA TYR A 20 4.82 24.17 8.34
C TYR A 20 5.59 23.26 9.26
N ASP A 21 4.95 22.79 10.33
CA ASP A 21 5.53 21.75 11.19
C ASP A 21 5.34 20.35 10.59
N PHE A 22 6.36 19.51 10.74
CA PHE A 22 6.27 18.11 10.36
C PHE A 22 5.59 17.31 11.49
N VAL A 23 4.60 16.50 11.14
CA VAL A 23 3.98 15.49 12.00
C VAL A 23 3.75 14.22 11.17
N TYR A 24 3.82 13.04 11.79
CA TYR A 24 3.56 11.78 11.06
C TYR A 24 2.10 11.63 10.65
N CYS A 25 1.17 11.91 11.56
CA CYS A 25 -0.26 11.73 11.36
C CYS A 25 -1.02 12.94 11.91
N ASN A 26 -1.84 13.58 11.08
CA ASN A 26 -2.66 14.72 11.48
C ASN A 26 -4.07 14.25 11.90
N LEU A 27 -4.37 14.35 13.20
CA LEU A 27 -5.64 13.87 13.76
C LEU A 27 -6.85 14.72 13.34
N THR A 28 -6.66 15.99 12.98
CA THR A 28 -7.73 16.84 12.46
C THR A 28 -8.19 16.33 11.09
N VAL A 29 -7.25 16.01 10.20
CA VAL A 29 -7.55 15.42 8.89
C VAL A 29 -8.19 14.05 9.05
N TYR A 30 -7.63 13.20 9.93
CA TYR A 30 -8.19 11.88 10.24
C TYR A 30 -9.65 11.98 10.75
N GLY A 31 -9.93 12.94 11.64
CA GLY A 31 -11.28 13.19 12.13
C GLY A 31 -12.24 13.64 11.02
N ALA A 32 -11.78 14.53 10.13
CA ALA A 32 -12.57 15.04 9.00
C ALA A 32 -12.91 13.93 7.98
N MET A 33 -12.02 12.97 7.77
CA MET A 33 -12.23 11.87 6.81
C MET A 33 -12.96 10.65 7.38
N ARG A 34 -13.29 10.65 8.68
CA ARG A 34 -13.89 9.49 9.36
C ARG A 34 -15.22 9.03 8.73
N GLY A 35 -15.99 9.93 8.12
CA GLY A 35 -17.25 9.59 7.45
C GLY A 35 -17.10 8.63 6.26
N GLY A 36 -15.91 8.58 5.64
CA GLY A 36 -15.63 7.69 4.51
C GLY A 36 -15.14 6.30 4.90
N TRP A 37 -14.94 6.01 6.19
CA TRP A 37 -14.27 4.78 6.63
C TRP A 37 -14.97 3.51 6.15
N LEU A 38 -16.31 3.46 6.25
CA LEU A 38 -17.09 2.28 5.91
C LEU A 38 -17.57 2.26 4.45
N ALA A 39 -17.06 3.16 3.61
CA ALA A 39 -17.39 3.15 2.18
C ALA A 39 -16.78 1.91 1.51
N ASP A 40 -17.58 1.22 0.68
CA ASP A 40 -17.10 0.06 -0.06
C ASP A 40 -16.35 0.48 -1.33
N LEU A 41 -15.02 0.51 -1.25
CA LEU A 41 -14.16 0.97 -2.34
C LEU A 41 -13.85 -0.13 -3.38
N LYS A 42 -14.10 -1.41 -3.06
CA LYS A 42 -13.73 -2.51 -3.97
C LYS A 42 -14.60 -2.57 -5.22
N LEU A 43 -15.75 -1.90 -5.20
CA LEU A 43 -16.75 -1.93 -6.28
C LEU A 43 -16.21 -1.38 -7.61
N GLY A 44 -15.25 -0.45 -7.60
CA GLY A 44 -14.68 0.14 -8.82
C GLY A 44 -13.41 -0.56 -9.33
N ILE A 45 -12.90 -1.57 -8.61
CA ILE A 45 -11.66 -2.26 -8.98
C ILE A 45 -11.85 -3.10 -10.26
N PRO A 46 -12.93 -3.88 -10.44
CA PRO A 46 -13.13 -4.66 -11.65
C PRO A 46 -13.08 -3.85 -12.94
N GLU A 47 -13.69 -2.66 -12.97
CA GLU A 47 -13.69 -1.77 -14.13
C GLU A 47 -12.28 -1.27 -14.46
N LEU A 48 -11.49 -0.92 -13.44
CA LEU A 48 -10.09 -0.51 -13.62
C LEU A 48 -9.27 -1.65 -14.24
N LEU A 49 -9.41 -2.87 -13.71
CA LEU A 49 -8.69 -4.04 -14.20
C LEU A 49 -9.11 -4.39 -15.64
N GLN A 50 -10.40 -4.31 -15.97
CA GLN A 50 -10.92 -4.54 -17.32
C GLN A 50 -10.45 -3.48 -18.32
N SER A 51 -10.20 -2.25 -17.88
CA SER A 51 -9.64 -1.17 -18.72
C SER A 51 -8.15 -1.34 -19.02
N GLY A 52 -7.51 -2.39 -18.49
CA GLY A 52 -6.10 -2.71 -18.70
C GLY A 52 -5.15 -2.07 -17.68
N ILE A 53 -5.67 -1.50 -16.60
CA ILE A 53 -4.84 -1.00 -15.50
C ILE A 53 -4.28 -2.20 -14.73
N ARG A 54 -2.96 -2.30 -14.67
CA ARG A 54 -2.28 -3.33 -13.85
C ARG A 54 -2.34 -2.92 -12.39
N ALA A 55 -2.69 -3.86 -11.51
CA ALA A 55 -2.68 -3.68 -10.07
C ALA A 55 -1.73 -4.69 -9.40
N LEU A 56 -1.11 -4.28 -8.30
CA LEU A 56 -0.39 -5.16 -7.38
C LEU A 56 -1.00 -4.98 -5.99
N ILE A 57 -1.54 -6.06 -5.43
CA ILE A 57 -2.04 -6.10 -4.07
C ILE A 57 -1.06 -6.95 -3.27
N TYR A 58 -0.39 -6.36 -2.29
CA TYR A 58 0.59 -7.03 -1.46
C TYR A 58 0.37 -6.67 0.01
N VAL A 59 0.49 -7.66 0.89
CA VAL A 59 0.14 -7.56 2.31
C VAL A 59 1.11 -8.41 3.12
N GLY A 60 1.51 -7.94 4.29
CA GLY A 60 2.34 -8.71 5.21
C GLY A 60 1.53 -9.73 6.00
N GLU A 61 2.06 -10.95 6.12
CA GLU A 61 1.45 -12.07 6.86
C GLU A 61 1.09 -11.73 8.31
N TYR A 62 1.90 -10.91 8.98
CA TYR A 62 1.75 -10.57 10.39
C TYR A 62 1.05 -9.22 10.64
N ASP A 63 0.48 -8.58 9.60
CA ASP A 63 -0.34 -7.39 9.78
C ASP A 63 -1.72 -7.77 10.34
N LEU A 64 -2.10 -7.21 11.48
CA LEU A 64 -3.43 -7.39 12.05
C LEU A 64 -4.44 -6.39 11.49
N ILE A 65 -4.02 -5.14 11.22
CA ILE A 65 -4.91 -4.03 10.87
C ILE A 65 -5.43 -4.22 9.44
N CYS A 66 -4.55 -4.54 8.50
CA CYS A 66 -4.88 -4.83 7.11
C CYS A 66 -4.50 -6.27 6.75
N ASN A 67 -5.02 -7.24 7.51
CA ASN A 67 -4.55 -8.63 7.46
C ASN A 67 -4.64 -9.32 6.09
N TRP A 68 -3.75 -10.30 5.90
CA TRP A 68 -3.63 -11.06 4.66
C TRP A 68 -4.91 -11.84 4.33
N ALA A 69 -5.59 -12.43 5.33
CA ALA A 69 -6.77 -13.25 5.12
C ALA A 69 -7.93 -12.41 4.57
N GLY A 70 -8.22 -11.28 5.20
CA GLY A 70 -9.24 -10.33 4.74
C GLY A 70 -8.94 -9.79 3.34
N ASN A 71 -7.66 -9.51 3.05
CA ASN A 71 -7.25 -9.10 1.71
C ASN A 71 -7.43 -10.20 0.66
N SER A 72 -7.03 -11.43 0.97
CA SER A 72 -7.23 -12.58 0.10
C SER A 72 -8.71 -12.81 -0.20
N GLU A 73 -9.58 -12.76 0.81
CA GLU A 73 -11.02 -12.98 0.65
C GLU A 73 -11.67 -11.95 -0.29
N TRP A 74 -11.42 -10.64 -0.10
CA TRP A 74 -12.08 -9.65 -0.95
C TRP A 74 -11.57 -9.69 -2.39
N VAL A 75 -10.28 -9.98 -2.62
CA VAL A 75 -9.74 -10.13 -3.98
C VAL A 75 -10.32 -11.37 -4.66
N ASN A 76 -10.45 -12.48 -3.94
CA ASN A 76 -11.06 -13.71 -4.45
C ASN A 76 -12.56 -13.55 -4.75
N ALA A 77 -13.24 -12.63 -4.07
CA ALA A 77 -14.63 -12.31 -4.34
C ALA A 77 -14.82 -11.37 -5.56
N LEU A 78 -13.76 -10.75 -6.09
CA LEU A 78 -13.87 -9.90 -7.27
C LEU A 78 -14.05 -10.75 -8.54
N ASN A 79 -14.97 -10.34 -9.40
CA ASN A 79 -15.12 -10.95 -10.72
C ASN A 79 -14.33 -10.16 -11.76
N TRP A 80 -13.19 -10.71 -12.20
CA TRP A 80 -12.36 -10.12 -13.25
C TRP A 80 -11.49 -11.18 -13.94
N SER A 81 -10.95 -10.84 -15.11
CA SER A 81 -10.32 -11.80 -16.03
C SER A 81 -8.96 -12.34 -15.58
N GLY A 82 -8.30 -11.73 -14.60
CA GLY A 82 -6.97 -12.14 -14.13
C GLY A 82 -6.97 -12.94 -12.83
N GLN A 83 -8.13 -13.41 -12.36
CA GLN A 83 -8.27 -14.14 -11.10
C GLN A 83 -7.30 -15.33 -10.96
N GLN A 84 -7.20 -16.17 -12.00
CA GLN A 84 -6.31 -17.35 -11.99
C GLN A 84 -4.82 -16.99 -11.88
N ARG A 85 -4.41 -15.84 -12.45
CA ARG A 85 -3.03 -15.36 -12.37
C ARG A 85 -2.71 -14.83 -10.98
N PHE A 86 -3.69 -14.20 -10.34
CA PHE A 86 -3.56 -13.74 -8.96
C PHE A 86 -3.38 -14.91 -7.98
N GLU A 87 -4.16 -15.98 -8.11
CA GLU A 87 -4.03 -17.18 -7.27
C GLU A 87 -2.66 -17.88 -7.42
N ALA A 88 -2.01 -17.72 -8.58
CA ALA A 88 -0.68 -18.28 -8.86
C ALA A 88 0.48 -17.36 -8.44
N ALA A 89 0.20 -16.15 -7.95
CA ALA A 89 1.22 -15.18 -7.61
C ALA A 89 2.03 -15.57 -6.36
N GLN A 90 3.27 -15.11 -6.29
CA GLN A 90 4.18 -15.43 -5.19
C GLN A 90 3.86 -14.58 -3.94
N THR A 91 3.75 -15.25 -2.79
CA THR A 91 3.55 -14.62 -1.48
C THR A 91 4.90 -14.21 -0.86
N VAL A 92 4.94 -13.02 -0.27
CA VAL A 92 6.06 -12.58 0.60
C VAL A 92 5.69 -12.90 2.04
N TYR A 93 6.44 -13.82 2.66
CA TYR A 93 6.24 -14.25 4.04
C TYR A 93 7.02 -13.39 5.03
N ASP A 94 6.74 -13.57 6.31
CA ASP A 94 7.51 -12.98 7.43
C ASP A 94 7.59 -11.45 7.43
N ALA A 95 6.47 -10.77 7.16
CA ALA A 95 6.36 -9.32 7.16
C ALA A 95 5.09 -8.84 7.86
N GLY A 96 5.15 -7.67 8.52
CA GLY A 96 4.01 -6.99 9.12
C GLY A 96 3.43 -5.91 8.21
N HIS A 97 2.80 -4.89 8.82
CA HIS A 97 2.13 -3.80 8.10
C HIS A 97 3.06 -3.06 7.11
N MET A 98 4.33 -2.93 7.45
CA MET A 98 5.33 -2.24 6.65
C MET A 98 6.24 -3.24 5.93
N VAL A 99 5.70 -3.99 4.95
CA VAL A 99 6.42 -5.08 4.25
C VAL A 99 7.86 -4.71 3.81
N PRO A 100 8.14 -3.54 3.19
CA PRO A 100 9.50 -3.19 2.83
C PRO A 100 10.43 -2.87 4.01
N MET A 101 9.88 -2.52 5.16
CA MET A 101 10.66 -2.31 6.39
C MET A 101 11.09 -3.64 7.00
N ASP A 102 10.20 -4.64 6.98
CA ASP A 102 10.47 -5.97 7.56
C ASP A 102 11.24 -6.89 6.60
N GLN A 103 10.90 -6.87 5.31
CA GLN A 103 11.48 -7.72 4.26
C GLN A 103 11.98 -6.90 3.05
N PRO A 104 12.99 -6.03 3.22
CA PRO A 104 13.41 -5.08 2.19
C PRO A 104 13.88 -5.74 0.88
N ARG A 105 14.61 -6.86 0.97
CA ARG A 105 15.12 -7.58 -0.21
C ARG A 105 13.98 -8.21 -1.00
N ALA A 106 13.07 -8.90 -0.32
CA ALA A 106 11.93 -9.55 -0.97
C ALA A 106 10.96 -8.51 -1.54
N ALA A 107 10.69 -7.43 -0.81
CA ALA A 107 9.85 -6.33 -1.27
C ALA A 107 10.43 -5.66 -2.53
N LEU A 108 11.75 -5.41 -2.57
CA LEU A 108 12.41 -4.85 -3.75
C LEU A 108 12.27 -5.78 -4.96
N GLN A 109 12.55 -7.08 -4.78
CA GLN A 109 12.43 -8.08 -5.85
C GLN A 109 11.00 -8.17 -6.39
N MET A 110 10.01 -8.18 -5.50
CA MET A 110 8.58 -8.17 -5.87
C MET A 110 8.22 -6.94 -6.70
N ILE A 111 8.61 -5.74 -6.24
CA ILE A 111 8.30 -4.49 -6.93
C ILE A 111 8.99 -4.42 -8.30
N GLN A 112 10.28 -4.77 -8.38
CA GLN A 112 11.03 -4.79 -9.64
C GLN A 112 10.38 -5.75 -10.65
N SER A 113 10.10 -6.98 -10.23
CA SER A 113 9.46 -7.99 -11.08
C SER A 113 8.08 -7.51 -11.57
N TRP A 114 7.29 -6.85 -10.73
CA TRP A 114 5.99 -6.30 -11.14
C TRP A 114 6.13 -5.17 -12.17
N VAL A 115 7.03 -4.22 -11.92
CA VAL A 115 7.27 -3.07 -12.81
C VAL A 115 7.71 -3.55 -14.20
N GLU A 116 8.64 -4.51 -14.25
CA GLU A 116 9.18 -5.10 -15.47
C GLU A 116 8.20 -6.05 -16.19
N GLY A 117 7.07 -6.37 -15.56
CA GLY A 117 6.03 -7.24 -16.14
C GLY A 117 6.29 -8.74 -15.95
N GLY A 118 7.22 -9.11 -15.07
CA GLY A 118 7.52 -10.49 -14.71
C GLY A 118 6.52 -11.13 -13.73
N LEU A 119 5.67 -10.33 -13.08
CA LEU A 119 4.53 -10.80 -12.28
C LEU A 119 3.24 -10.56 -13.07
N GLY A 120 2.88 -11.51 -13.95
CA GLY A 120 1.71 -11.42 -14.83
C GLY A 120 1.21 -12.79 -15.26
#